data_AF-A0AAN7Z9B3-F1
#
_entry.id   AF-A0AAN7Z9B3-F1
#
_cell.length_a   1.000
_cell.length_b   1.000
_cell.length_c   1.000
_cell.angle_alpha   90.00
_cell.angle_beta   90.00
_cell.angle_gamma   90.00
#
_symmetry.space_group_name_H-M   'P 1'
#
loop_
_entity.id
_entity.type
_entity.pdbx_description
1 polymer ?
#
loop_
_entity_poly.entity_id
_entity_poly.type
_entity_poly.pdbx_seq_one_letter_code
_entity_poly.pdbx_strand_id
1 'polypeptide(L)'
;MIDLEAEFQPSLLNSAVYLLQLIQQISTFAVNYQGRPFREALSENKGMFYGIIGVTAIAFSCSTEFIPEVNEQMKLVKFTDEFKMTMTAVMILDYVGCWVIEVVLKRLFSDYRPRDIADRRPDQLQREQARKALEQALRDAEEEKKRQAQVEEFERKVEERKRKIQEWAGGNR
;
A
#
# COMPACT_ATOMS: atom_id res chain seq x y z
N MET A 1 -22.68 -18.98 41.83
CA MET A 1 -22.18 -19.89 40.77
C MET A 1 -22.73 -19.36 39.46
N ILE A 2 -21.86 -19.15 38.47
CA ILE A 2 -22.26 -18.77 37.11
C ILE A 2 -22.59 -20.07 36.38
N ASP A 3 -23.75 -20.13 35.75
CA ASP A 3 -24.20 -21.29 34.97
C ASP A 3 -23.59 -21.25 33.56
N LEU A 4 -22.79 -22.27 33.21
CA LEU A 4 -22.04 -22.34 31.95
C LEU A 4 -22.85 -23.00 30.80
N GLU A 5 -24.00 -23.60 31.11
CA GLU A 5 -24.90 -24.21 30.11
C GLU A 5 -26.14 -23.35 29.82
N ALA A 6 -26.20 -22.14 30.40
CA ALA A 6 -27.32 -21.23 30.22
C ALA A 6 -27.49 -20.78 28.75
N GLU A 7 -28.74 -20.74 28.29
CA GLU A 7 -29.09 -20.27 26.95
C GLU A 7 -28.73 -18.79 26.77
N PHE A 8 -28.24 -18.40 25.59
CA PHE A 8 -27.84 -17.02 25.31
C PHE A 8 -29.02 -16.06 25.51
N GLN A 9 -28.85 -15.13 26.45
CA GLN A 9 -29.77 -14.01 26.66
C GLN A 9 -29.05 -12.69 26.34
N PRO A 10 -29.61 -11.85 25.45
CA PRO A 10 -29.02 -10.55 25.15
C PRO A 10 -29.06 -9.68 26.40
N SER A 11 -27.93 -9.08 26.75
CA SER A 11 -27.79 -8.22 27.92
C SER A 11 -26.91 -7.03 27.60
N LEU A 12 -27.06 -5.94 28.36
CA LEU A 12 -26.22 -4.75 28.21
C LEU A 12 -24.74 -5.10 28.33
N LEU A 13 -24.38 -5.98 29.26
CA LEU A 13 -23.01 -6.46 29.46
C LEU A 13 -22.49 -7.20 28.23
N ASN A 14 -23.27 -8.11 27.67
CA ASN A 14 -22.88 -8.89 26.49
C ASN A 14 -22.63 -7.96 25.28
N SER A 15 -23.54 -7.01 25.05
CA SER A 15 -23.41 -6.03 23.97
C SER A 15 -22.18 -5.13 24.16
N ALA A 16 -21.93 -4.68 25.39
CA ALA A 16 -20.78 -3.86 25.73
C ALA A 16 -19.45 -4.60 25.51
N VAL A 17 -19.33 -5.79 26.08
CA VAL A 17 -18.11 -6.62 25.96
C VAL A 17 -17.85 -6.98 24.51
N TYR A 18 -18.90 -7.32 23.74
CA TYR A 18 -18.78 -7.58 22.31
C TYR A 18 -18.20 -6.37 21.55
N LEU A 19 -18.74 -5.17 21.74
CA LEU A 19 -18.27 -3.96 21.07
C LEU A 19 -16.84 -3.59 21.47
N LEU A 20 -16.50 -3.72 22.75
CA LEU A 20 -15.15 -3.49 23.26
C LEU A 20 -14.15 -4.49 22.68
N GLN A 21 -14.50 -5.78 22.63
CA GLN A 21 -13.66 -6.80 21.99
C GLN A 21 -13.48 -6.53 20.50
N LEU A 22 -14.55 -6.11 19.82
CA LEU A 22 -14.51 -5.81 18.40
C LEU A 22 -13.55 -4.65 18.11
N ILE A 23 -13.63 -3.53 18.83
CA ILE A 23 -12.71 -2.40 18.62
C ILE A 23 -11.27 -2.77 18.97
N GLN A 24 -11.04 -3.58 20.00
CA GLN A 24 -9.71 -4.06 20.38
C GLN A 24 -9.07 -4.92 19.29
N GLN A 25 -9.86 -5.80 18.65
CA GLN A 25 -9.38 -6.60 17.53
C GLN A 25 -8.97 -5.69 16.35
N ILE A 26 -9.82 -4.71 16.02
CA ILE A 26 -9.54 -3.73 14.96
C ILE A 26 -8.25 -2.96 15.29
N SER A 27 -8.13 -2.43 16.51
CA SER A 27 -6.97 -1.69 17.00
C SER A 27 -5.70 -2.53 16.89
N THR A 28 -5.77 -3.79 17.33
CA THR A 28 -4.64 -4.72 17.25
C THR A 28 -4.18 -4.92 15.81
N PHE A 29 -5.10 -5.14 14.88
CA PHE A 29 -4.74 -5.33 13.47
C PHE A 29 -4.23 -4.05 12.82
N ALA A 30 -4.88 -2.90 13.05
CA ALA A 30 -4.53 -1.64 12.41
C ALA A 30 -3.21 -1.06 12.94
N VAL A 31 -3.01 -1.05 14.26
CA VAL A 31 -1.84 -0.45 14.91
C VAL A 31 -0.59 -1.33 14.74
N ASN A 32 -0.73 -2.65 14.84
CA ASN A 32 0.41 -3.57 14.67
C ASN A 32 0.73 -3.89 13.21
N TYR A 33 -0.02 -3.36 12.25
CA TYR A 33 0.29 -3.58 10.84
C TYR A 33 1.61 -2.90 10.47
N GLN A 34 2.66 -3.70 10.27
CA GLN A 34 3.93 -3.20 9.76
C GLN A 34 3.89 -3.14 8.23
N GLY A 35 3.98 -1.93 7.69
CA GLY A 35 4.05 -1.67 6.26
C GLY A 35 5.49 -1.51 5.75
N ARG A 36 5.72 -0.45 4.97
CA ARG A 36 7.03 -0.11 4.38
C ARG A 36 8.11 -0.02 5.48
N PRO A 37 9.38 -0.34 5.16
CA PRO A 37 9.93 -0.64 3.84
C PRO A 37 9.83 -2.12 3.40
N PHE A 38 9.46 -3.04 4.31
CA PHE A 38 9.52 -4.49 4.05
C PHE A 38 8.22 -5.11 3.55
N ARG A 39 7.09 -4.40 3.71
CA ARG A 39 5.77 -4.78 3.21
C ARG A 39 5.07 -3.58 2.58
N GLU A 40 4.06 -3.86 1.77
CA GLU A 40 3.04 -2.88 1.37
C GLU A 40 2.44 -2.20 2.61
N ALA A 41 2.10 -0.92 2.50
CA ALA A 41 1.35 -0.20 3.51
C ALA A 41 -0.10 -0.73 3.60
N LEU A 42 -0.75 -0.50 4.74
CA LEU A 42 -2.12 -0.97 4.97
C LEU A 42 -3.10 -0.49 3.90
N SER A 43 -2.93 0.75 3.42
CA SER A 43 -3.73 1.35 2.35
C SER A 43 -3.45 0.78 0.96
N GLU A 44 -2.28 0.15 0.75
CA GLU A 44 -1.93 -0.50 -0.52
C GLU A 44 -2.62 -1.89 -0.61
N ASN A 45 -2.82 -2.56 0.53
CA ASN A 45 -3.61 -3.79 0.61
C ASN A 45 -5.12 -3.49 0.66
N LYS A 46 -5.76 -3.41 -0.50
CA LYS A 46 -7.20 -3.09 -0.63
C LYS A 46 -8.10 -4.00 0.20
N GLY A 47 -7.85 -5.32 0.20
CA GLY A 47 -8.68 -6.28 0.92
C GLY A 47 -8.68 -6.01 2.43
N MET A 48 -7.50 -5.84 3.01
CA MET A 48 -7.35 -5.55 4.43
C MET A 48 -7.87 -4.15 4.78
N PHE A 49 -7.58 -3.15 3.94
CA PHE A 49 -8.04 -1.77 4.14
C PHE A 49 -9.57 -1.67 4.18
N TYR A 50 -10.25 -2.21 3.16
CA TYR A 50 -11.72 -2.20 3.14
C TYR A 50 -12.32 -3.08 4.22
N GLY A 51 -11.65 -4.19 4.59
CA GLY A 51 -12.06 -5.03 5.71
C GLY A 51 -12.06 -4.25 7.03
N ILE A 52 -10.97 -3.55 7.34
CA ILE A 52 -10.84 -2.71 8.55
C ILE A 52 -11.85 -1.57 8.53
N ILE A 53 -12.01 -0.86 7.40
CA ILE A 53 -13.01 0.20 7.29
C ILE A 53 -14.43 -0.34 7.49
N GLY A 54 -14.77 -1.46 6.86
CA GLY A 54 -16.09 -2.07 6.96
C GLY A 54 -16.44 -2.50 8.38
N VAL A 55 -15.54 -3.21 9.05
CA VAL A 55 -15.77 -3.65 10.44
C VAL A 55 -15.78 -2.47 11.42
N THR A 56 -14.97 -1.44 11.17
CA THR A 56 -14.98 -0.19 11.96
C THR A 56 -16.30 0.55 11.81
N ALA A 57 -16.80 0.66 10.57
CA ALA A 57 -18.10 1.29 10.30
C ALA A 57 -19.25 0.53 10.99
N ILE A 58 -19.23 -0.80 10.97
CA ILE A 58 -20.21 -1.63 11.68
C ILE A 58 -20.10 -1.41 13.20
N ALA A 59 -18.89 -1.46 13.76
CA ALA A 59 -18.67 -1.27 15.20
C ALA A 59 -19.21 0.08 15.68
N PHE A 60 -18.91 1.16 14.95
CA PHE A 60 -19.40 2.50 15.29
C PHE A 60 -20.90 2.64 15.08
N SER A 61 -21.45 2.13 13.97
CA SER A 61 -22.90 2.09 13.74
C SER A 61 -23.64 1.40 14.88
N CYS A 62 -23.08 0.29 15.39
CA CYS A 62 -23.63 -0.44 16.53
C CYS A 62 -23.56 0.37 17.83
N SER A 63 -22.42 1.02 18.10
CA SER A 63 -22.22 1.81 19.32
C SER A 63 -23.10 3.07 19.39
N THR A 64 -23.37 3.69 18.24
CA THR A 64 -24.22 4.89 18.13
C THR A 64 -25.69 4.58 17.87
N GLU A 65 -26.03 3.30 17.62
CA GLU A 65 -27.35 2.85 17.15
C GLU A 65 -27.84 3.60 15.90
N PHE A 66 -26.92 3.93 14.98
CA PHE A 66 -27.27 4.71 13.79
C PHE A 66 -28.15 3.94 12.81
N ILE A 67 -27.97 2.62 12.73
CA ILE A 67 -28.77 1.69 11.94
C ILE A 67 -29.34 0.63 12.89
N PRO A 68 -30.55 0.83 13.45
CA PRO A 68 -31.14 -0.06 14.45
C PRO A 68 -31.26 -1.51 13.98
N GLU A 69 -31.49 -1.73 12.68
CA GLU A 69 -31.64 -3.05 12.07
C GLU A 69 -30.35 -3.88 12.20
N VAL A 70 -29.18 -3.23 12.14
CA VAL A 70 -27.88 -3.90 12.34
C VAL A 70 -27.75 -4.35 13.79
N ASN A 71 -28.17 -3.50 14.74
CA ASN A 71 -28.12 -3.84 16.17
C ASN A 71 -29.03 -5.03 16.49
N GLU A 72 -30.22 -5.08 15.90
CA GLU A 72 -31.15 -6.20 16.08
C GLU A 72 -30.60 -7.51 15.53
N GLN A 73 -30.02 -7.50 14.32
CA GLN A 73 -29.37 -8.68 13.71
C GLN A 73 -28.20 -9.19 14.55
N MET A 74 -27.48 -8.27 15.20
CA MET A 74 -26.33 -8.55 16.06
C MET A 74 -26.75 -8.91 17.50
N LYS A 75 -28.06 -8.97 17.79
CA LYS A 75 -28.64 -9.22 19.12
C LYS A 75 -28.12 -8.25 20.19
N LEU A 76 -27.91 -6.99 19.83
CA LEU A 76 -27.52 -5.94 20.76
C LEU A 76 -28.75 -5.38 21.46
N VAL A 77 -28.64 -5.18 22.78
CA VAL A 77 -29.70 -4.53 23.57
C VAL A 77 -29.65 -3.02 23.35
N LYS A 78 -30.81 -2.35 23.38
CA LYS A 78 -30.89 -0.89 23.32
C LYS A 78 -30.13 -0.23 24.47
N PHE A 79 -29.31 0.74 24.13
CA PHE A 79 -28.51 1.53 25.05
C PHE A 79 -29.27 2.79 25.47
N THR A 80 -29.01 3.27 26.69
CA THR A 80 -29.38 4.64 27.07
C THR A 80 -28.48 5.63 26.35
N ASP A 81 -28.93 6.87 26.15
CA ASP A 81 -28.13 7.89 25.43
C ASP A 81 -26.80 8.19 26.13
N GLU A 82 -26.77 8.21 27.45
CA GLU A 82 -25.54 8.33 28.23
C GLU A 82 -24.59 7.14 28.00
N PHE A 83 -25.14 5.93 27.92
CA PHE A 83 -24.34 4.73 27.69
C PHE A 83 -23.78 4.69 26.26
N LYS A 84 -24.55 5.10 25.24
CA LYS A 84 -24.08 5.24 23.85
C LYS A 84 -22.88 6.16 23.76
N MET A 85 -22.98 7.34 24.38
CA MET A 85 -21.89 8.32 24.39
C MET A 85 -20.66 7.78 25.10
N THR A 86 -20.85 7.15 26.26
CA THR A 86 -19.74 6.56 27.04
C THR A 86 -19.06 5.45 26.27
N MET A 87 -19.83 4.50 25.71
CA MET A 87 -19.32 3.39 24.91
C MET A 87 -18.53 3.87 23.70
N THR A 88 -19.11 4.79 22.93
CA THR A 88 -18.47 5.34 21.72
C THR A 88 -17.18 6.08 22.08
N ALA A 89 -17.20 6.89 23.14
CA ALA A 89 -16.01 7.60 23.61
C ALA A 89 -14.90 6.64 24.06
N VAL A 90 -15.23 5.59 24.81
CA VAL A 90 -14.27 4.57 25.25
C VAL A 90 -13.65 3.85 24.05
N MET A 91 -14.45 3.47 23.05
CA MET A 91 -13.95 2.83 21.82
C MET A 91 -12.97 3.74 21.06
N ILE A 92 -13.28 5.04 20.95
CA ILE A 92 -12.38 6.01 20.31
C ILE A 92 -11.09 6.17 21.11
N LEU A 93 -11.20 6.31 22.44
CA LEU A 93 -10.05 6.47 23.32
C LEU A 93 -9.14 5.25 23.31
N ASP A 94 -9.69 4.03 23.25
CA ASP A 94 -8.91 2.79 23.11
C ASP A 94 -8.10 2.79 21.81
N TYR A 95 -8.76 3.04 20.67
CA TYR A 95 -8.10 3.03 19.36
C TYR A 95 -7.03 4.14 19.24
N VAL A 96 -7.39 5.38 19.58
CA VAL A 96 -6.47 6.53 19.52
C VAL A 96 -5.34 6.38 20.53
N GLY A 97 -5.64 5.90 21.74
CA GLY A 97 -4.66 5.65 22.79
C GLY A 97 -3.59 4.64 22.35
N CYS A 98 -4.00 3.48 21.83
CA CYS A 98 -3.08 2.49 21.28
C CYS A 98 -2.23 3.05 20.13
N TRP A 99 -2.85 3.80 19.21
CA TRP A 99 -2.12 4.41 18.09
C TRP A 99 -1.09 5.45 18.56
N VAL A 100 -1.46 6.33 19.50
CA VAL A 100 -0.55 7.34 20.06
C VAL A 100 0.63 6.67 20.75
N ILE A 101 0.37 5.65 21.59
CA ILE A 101 1.41 4.90 22.28
C ILE A 101 2.38 4.28 21.26
N GLU A 102 1.86 3.62 20.23
CA GLU A 102 2.68 3.00 19.18
C GLU A 102 3.56 4.03 18.44
N VAL A 103 2.98 5.17 18.06
CA VAL A 103 3.72 6.25 17.37
C VAL A 103 4.81 6.82 18.27
N VAL A 104 4.52 7.05 19.55
CA VAL A 104 5.48 7.58 20.53
C VAL A 104 6.61 6.57 20.74
N LEU A 105 6.30 5.29 20.95
CA LEU A 105 7.31 4.26 21.16
C LEU A 105 8.19 4.08 19.92
N LYS A 106 7.61 4.03 18.72
CA LYS A 106 8.39 3.99 17.47
C LYS A 106 9.28 5.21 17.30
N ARG A 107 8.78 6.40 17.64
CA ARG A 107 9.57 7.64 17.52
C ARG A 107 10.74 7.69 18.51
N LEU A 108 10.55 7.18 19.73
CA LEU A 108 11.56 7.24 20.79
C LEU A 108 12.57 6.09 20.74
N PHE A 109 12.13 4.89 20.32
CA PHE A 109 12.90 3.65 20.50
C PHE A 109 13.17 2.89 19.21
N SER A 110 12.61 3.27 18.05
CA SER A 110 12.85 2.52 16.83
C SER A 110 14.21 2.87 16.20
N ASP A 111 15.08 1.87 16.09
CA ASP A 111 16.31 1.95 15.32
C ASP A 111 16.14 1.30 13.95
N TYR A 112 15.74 2.10 12.96
CA TYR A 112 15.62 1.65 11.56
C TYR A 112 16.92 1.80 10.77
N ARG A 113 18.06 2.08 11.42
CA ARG A 113 19.31 2.27 10.70
C ARG A 113 19.74 0.97 10.04
N PRO A 114 20.06 0.98 8.73
CA PRO A 114 20.66 -0.17 8.10
C PRO A 114 21.99 -0.49 8.79
N ARG A 115 22.29 -1.79 8.95
CA ARG A 115 23.58 -2.22 9.51
C ARG A 115 24.72 -1.65 8.65
N ASP A 116 25.86 -1.32 9.27
CA ASP A 116 27.00 -0.70 8.58
C ASP A 116 27.48 -1.46 7.33
N ILE A 117 27.28 -2.78 7.29
CA ILE A 117 27.56 -3.63 6.12
C ILE A 117 26.73 -3.31 4.86
N ALA A 118 25.58 -2.65 5.03
CA ALA A 118 24.72 -2.24 3.94
C ALA A 118 25.15 -0.88 3.36
N ASP A 119 26.02 -0.14 4.05
CA ASP A 119 26.59 1.07 3.49
C ASP A 119 27.59 0.71 2.39
N ARG A 120 27.39 1.29 1.21
CA ARG A 120 28.20 0.98 0.04
C ARG A 120 29.52 1.70 0.17
N ARG A 121 30.59 0.92 0.33
CA ARG A 121 31.94 1.48 0.38
C ARG A 121 32.24 2.25 -0.92
N PRO A 122 32.94 3.40 -0.84
CA PRO A 122 33.15 4.29 -1.97
C PRO A 122 33.89 3.63 -3.15
N ASP A 123 34.78 2.67 -2.88
CA ASP A 123 35.50 1.89 -3.89
C ASP A 123 34.57 0.96 -4.71
N GLN A 124 33.49 0.46 -4.10
CA GLN A 124 32.50 -0.36 -4.78
C GLN A 124 31.66 0.51 -5.72
N LEU A 125 31.31 1.72 -5.27
CA LEU A 125 30.52 2.67 -6.06
C LEU A 125 31.28 3.14 -7.30
N GLN A 126 32.58 3.47 -7.15
CA GLN A 126 33.44 3.87 -8.26
C GLN A 126 33.56 2.78 -9.33
N ARG A 127 33.73 1.51 -8.91
CA ARG A 127 33.79 0.37 -9.84
C ARG A 127 32.49 0.16 -10.60
N GLU A 128 31.35 0.31 -9.93
CA GLU A 128 30.04 0.19 -10.59
C GLU A 128 29.80 1.34 -11.58
N GLN A 129 30.14 2.59 -11.20
CA GLN A 129 30.04 3.74 -12.08
C GLN A 129 30.92 3.58 -13.32
N ALA A 130 32.17 3.13 -13.16
CA ALA A 130 33.08 2.86 -14.28
C ALA A 130 32.51 1.78 -15.22
N ARG A 131 31.95 0.70 -14.67
CA ARG A 131 31.31 -0.36 -15.47
C ARG A 131 30.09 0.15 -16.24
N LYS A 132 29.20 0.92 -15.58
CA LYS A 132 28.01 1.50 -16.23
C LYS A 132 28.39 2.49 -17.32
N ALA A 133 29.39 3.33 -17.09
CA ALA A 133 29.89 4.28 -18.09
C ALA A 133 30.45 3.55 -19.32
N LEU A 134 31.20 2.46 -19.12
CA LEU A 134 31.70 1.62 -20.22
C LEU A 134 30.55 0.96 -21.00
N GLU A 135 29.59 0.33 -20.31
CA GLU A 135 28.42 -0.30 -20.94
C GLU A 135 27.60 0.72 -21.75
N GLN A 136 27.43 1.93 -21.23
CA GLN A 136 26.70 2.99 -21.93
C GLN A 136 27.46 3.50 -23.15
N ALA A 137 28.77 3.75 -23.03
CA ALA A 137 29.59 4.14 -24.17
C ALA A 137 29.60 3.09 -25.29
N LEU A 138 29.60 1.80 -24.95
CA LEU A 138 29.49 0.71 -25.93
C LEU A 138 28.12 0.71 -26.64
N ARG A 139 27.03 0.91 -25.88
CA ARG A 139 25.67 1.01 -26.47
C ARG A 139 25.56 2.22 -27.40
N ASP A 140 26.04 3.37 -26.97
CA ASP A 140 26.01 4.61 -27.76
C ASP A 140 26.83 4.42 -29.06
N ALA A 141 27.99 3.79 -28.99
CA ALA A 141 28.82 3.46 -30.16
C ALA A 141 28.14 2.45 -31.11
N GLU A 142 27.43 1.45 -30.59
CA GLU A 142 26.64 0.53 -31.41
C GLU A 142 25.46 1.23 -32.08
N GLU A 143 24.76 2.12 -31.37
CA GLU A 143 23.69 2.93 -31.94
C GLU A 143 24.21 3.86 -33.03
N GLU A 144 25.36 4.51 -32.82
CA GLU A 144 25.99 5.36 -33.80
C GLU A 144 26.38 4.58 -35.06
N LYS A 145 26.98 3.39 -34.91
CA LYS A 145 27.27 2.49 -36.04
C LYS A 145 26.00 2.06 -36.78
N LYS A 146 24.92 1.75 -36.06
CA LYS A 146 23.63 1.40 -36.69
C LYS A 146 23.03 2.59 -37.44
N ARG A 147 23.10 3.80 -36.87
CA ARG A 147 22.65 5.03 -37.53
C ARG A 147 23.47 5.32 -38.79
N GLN A 148 24.79 5.17 -38.73
CA GLN A 148 25.66 5.33 -39.90
C GLN A 148 25.31 4.33 -41.00
N ALA A 149 25.16 3.04 -40.66
CA ALA A 149 24.76 2.01 -41.64
C ALA A 149 23.36 2.29 -42.25
N GLN A 150 22.41 2.80 -41.46
CA GLN A 150 21.09 3.20 -41.96
C GLN A 150 21.16 4.39 -42.93
N VAL A 151 22.00 5.38 -42.63
CA VAL A 151 22.22 6.54 -43.52
C VAL A 151 22.86 6.08 -44.83
N GLU A 152 23.91 5.25 -44.77
CA GLU A 152 24.56 4.70 -45.97
C GLU A 152 23.60 3.85 -46.82
N GLU A 153 22.77 3.01 -46.21
CA GLU A 153 21.75 2.22 -46.92
C GLU A 153 20.70 3.14 -47.57
N PHE A 154 20.28 4.20 -46.87
CA PHE A 154 19.35 5.18 -47.39
C PHE A 154 19.93 5.95 -48.59
N GLU A 155 21.19 6.39 -48.51
CA GLU A 155 21.89 7.06 -49.62
C GLU A 155 21.98 6.15 -50.86
N ARG A 156 22.35 4.88 -50.70
CA ARG A 156 22.35 3.89 -51.80
C ARG A 156 20.98 3.76 -52.46
N LYS A 157 19.90 3.66 -51.67
CA LYS A 157 18.52 3.58 -52.20
C LYS A 157 18.12 4.87 -52.94
N VAL A 158 18.54 6.03 -52.45
CA VAL A 158 18.30 7.32 -53.11
C VAL A 158 19.05 7.40 -54.44
N GLU A 159 20.31 6.99 -54.50
CA GLU A 159 21.09 6.94 -55.75
C GLU A 159 20.48 5.98 -56.78
N GLU A 160 20.11 4.76 -56.36
CA GLU A 160 19.41 3.81 -57.23
C GLU A 160 18.10 4.38 -57.77
N ARG A 161 17.31 5.06 -56.92
CA ARG A 161 16.06 5.69 -57.32
C ARG A 161 16.28 6.86 -58.28
N LYS A 162 17.33 7.68 -58.07
CA LYS A 162 17.74 8.74 -59.00
C LYS A 162 18.14 8.17 -60.35
N ARG A 163 18.94 7.07 -60.39
CA ARG A 163 19.32 6.38 -61.63
C ARG A 163 18.09 5.85 -62.38
N LYS A 164 17.16 5.18 -61.69
CA LYS A 164 15.89 4.72 -62.29
C LYS A 164 15.05 5.86 -62.87
N ILE A 165 14.98 7.00 -62.19
CA ILE A 165 14.26 8.18 -62.69
C ILE A 165 14.95 8.78 -63.93
N GLN A 166 16.29 8.83 -63.96
CA GLN A 166 17.05 9.28 -65.13
C GLN A 166 16.89 8.35 -66.33
N GLU A 167 16.88 7.04 -66.12
CA GLU A 167 16.59 6.03 -67.14
C GLU A 167 15.16 6.17 -67.68
N TRP A 168 14.17 6.37 -66.81
CA TRP A 168 12.77 6.64 -67.21
C TRP A 168 12.62 7.94 -68.00
N ALA A 169 13.34 9.01 -67.61
CA ALA A 169 13.33 10.29 -68.31
C ALA A 169 14.10 10.26 -69.65
N GLY A 170 15.13 9.41 -69.77
CA GLY A 170 15.93 9.24 -70.98
C GLY A 170 15.30 8.30 -72.03
N GLY A 171 14.43 7.39 -71.62
CA GLY A 171 13.77 6.41 -72.49
C GLY A 171 12.52 6.92 -73.24
N ASN A 172 12.24 8.23 -73.21
CA ASN A 172 11.03 8.83 -73.81
C ASN A 172 11.35 9.81 -74.96
N ARG A 173 12.30 9.46 -75.82
CA ARG A 173 12.55 10.10 -77.13
C ARG A 173 12.57 9.05 -78.24
#